data_AF-A0A6N4H0X0-F1
#
_entry.id   AF-A0A6N4H0X0-F1
#
_cell.length_a   1.000
_cell.length_b   1.000
_cell.length_c   1.000
_cell.angle_alpha   90.00
_cell.angle_beta   90.00
_cell.angle_gamma   90.00
#
_symmetry.space_group_name_H-M   'P 1'
#
loop_
_entity.id
_entity.type
_entity.pdbx_description
1 polymer ?
#
loop_
_entity_poly.entity_id
_entity_poly.type
_entity_poly.pdbx_seq_one_letter_code
_entity_poly.pdbx_strand_id
1 'polypeptide(L)'
;MKILLRIAVIAAVAALAAGCCKCRSYQKKNRRPLVGTEWQLIQLDGRAVKPEEGKFYVMFLAEENRFAGVGACNRLMGKYETTDKGALRIGPIASTMMACPGMEQEDAFTKALEATTHYDMDGPMLLLLGDGELKAVFQAKP
;
A
#
# COMPACT_ATOMS: atom_id res chain seq x y z
N MET A 1 42.08 -27.32 37.82
CA MET A 1 41.58 -25.94 37.56
C MET A 1 41.86 -25.59 36.11
N LYS A 2 40.87 -25.64 35.20
CA LYS A 2 40.87 -25.06 33.82
C LYS A 2 39.65 -25.61 33.02
N ILE A 3 38.42 -25.44 33.54
CA ILE A 3 37.18 -25.83 32.81
C ILE A 3 36.19 -24.66 32.68
N LEU A 4 36.54 -23.44 33.11
CA LEU A 4 35.56 -22.35 33.27
C LEU A 4 35.63 -21.21 32.23
N LEU A 5 36.34 -21.35 31.12
CA LEU A 5 36.64 -20.21 30.23
C LEU A 5 36.10 -20.28 28.79
N ARG A 6 35.06 -21.09 28.52
CA ARG A 6 34.43 -21.15 27.17
C ARG A 6 32.95 -20.77 27.09
N ILE A 7 32.33 -20.33 28.19
CA ILE A 7 30.89 -20.07 28.21
C ILE A 7 30.54 -18.58 27.94
N ALA A 8 31.52 -17.67 27.99
CA ALA A 8 31.23 -16.23 27.94
C ALA A 8 30.94 -15.65 26.54
N VAL A 9 31.10 -16.41 25.44
CA VAL A 9 30.93 -15.86 24.08
C VAL A 9 29.52 -16.12 23.49
N ILE A 10 28.71 -16.99 24.10
CA ILE A 10 27.38 -17.33 23.54
C ILE A 10 26.28 -16.35 24.02
N ALA A 11 26.49 -15.59 25.09
CA ALA A 11 25.45 -14.75 25.68
C ALA A 11 25.21 -13.41 24.95
N ALA A 12 26.05 -13.02 23.98
CA ALA A 12 25.91 -11.72 23.30
C ALA A 12 25.01 -11.74 22.05
N VAL A 13 24.61 -12.92 21.55
CA VAL A 13 23.80 -13.04 20.32
C VAL A 13 22.28 -13.14 20.63
N ALA A 14 21.90 -13.48 21.87
CA ALA A 14 20.50 -13.71 22.23
C ALA A 14 19.68 -12.42 22.52
N ALA A 15 20.32 -11.26 22.66
CA ALA A 15 19.64 -10.02 23.07
C ALA A 15 18.94 -9.25 21.93
N LEU A 16 19.15 -9.63 20.67
CA LEU A 16 18.55 -8.95 19.50
C LEU A 16 17.21 -9.58 19.03
N ALA A 17 16.81 -10.72 19.58
CA ALA A 17 15.60 -11.44 19.12
C ALA A 17 14.28 -10.90 19.68
N ALA A 18 14.30 -10.02 20.70
CA ALA A 18 13.09 -9.51 21.35
C ALA A 18 12.38 -8.39 20.55
N GLY A 19 13.01 -7.82 19.51
CA GLY A 19 12.44 -6.77 18.66
C GLY A 19 11.37 -7.25 17.69
N CYS A 20 11.44 -8.50 17.21
CA CYS A 20 10.57 -9.02 16.14
C CYS A 20 9.11 -9.27 16.57
N CYS A 21 8.83 -9.53 17.86
CA CYS A 21 7.46 -9.84 18.30
C CYS A 21 6.50 -8.65 18.21
N LYS A 22 7.00 -7.42 18.40
CA LYS A 22 6.16 -6.21 18.42
C LYS A 22 5.64 -5.84 17.02
N CYS A 23 6.47 -6.00 15.98
CA CYS A 23 6.05 -5.77 14.59
C CYS A 23 4.90 -6.72 14.19
N ARG A 24 5.02 -8.03 14.47
CA ARG A 24 3.97 -8.99 14.12
C ARG A 24 2.63 -8.73 14.81
N SER A 25 2.67 -8.33 16.08
CA SER A 25 1.45 -7.98 16.84
C SER A 25 0.80 -6.70 16.30
N TYR A 26 1.60 -5.68 15.99
CA TYR A 26 1.13 -4.44 15.38
C TYR A 26 0.48 -4.68 14.01
N GLN A 27 1.12 -5.49 13.16
CA GLN A 27 0.58 -5.90 11.86
C GLN A 27 -0.79 -6.56 12.00
N LYS A 28 -0.92 -7.54 12.90
CA LYS A 28 -2.18 -8.26 13.09
C LYS A 28 -3.32 -7.34 13.54
N LYS A 29 -3.03 -6.34 14.39
CA LYS A 29 -4.04 -5.42 14.92
C LYS A 29 -4.51 -4.39 13.90
N ASN A 30 -3.61 -3.91 13.04
CA ASN A 30 -3.89 -2.78 12.15
C ASN A 30 -4.07 -3.17 10.68
N ARG A 31 -3.89 -4.45 10.32
CA ARG A 31 -4.16 -4.93 8.97
C ARG A 31 -5.62 -4.67 8.59
N ARG A 32 -5.83 -4.02 7.45
CA ARG A 32 -7.14 -3.82 6.84
C ARG A 32 -7.29 -4.72 5.61
N PRO A 33 -8.50 -5.18 5.26
CA PRO A 33 -8.71 -5.91 4.02
C PRO A 33 -8.47 -4.99 2.81
N LEU A 34 -7.99 -5.53 1.69
CA LEU A 34 -7.88 -4.76 0.44
C LEU A 34 -9.25 -4.22 0.02
N VAL A 35 -10.22 -5.13 -0.01
CA VAL A 35 -11.60 -4.90 -0.43
C VAL A 35 -12.43 -4.31 0.70
N GLY A 36 -13.22 -3.29 0.40
CA GLY A 36 -14.08 -2.58 1.35
C GLY A 36 -13.34 -1.56 2.22
N THR A 37 -12.06 -1.30 1.97
CA THR A 37 -11.27 -0.25 2.64
C THR A 37 -11.09 0.93 1.70
N GLU A 38 -11.28 2.15 2.21
CA GLU A 38 -10.87 3.36 1.51
C GLU A 38 -9.39 3.63 1.78
N TRP A 39 -8.60 3.69 0.71
CA TRP A 39 -7.15 3.85 0.73
C TRP A 39 -6.79 5.26 0.29
N GLN A 40 -6.23 6.07 1.20
CA GLN A 40 -5.80 7.44 0.96
C GLN A 40 -4.34 7.49 0.54
N LEU A 41 -4.02 8.12 -0.59
CA LEU A 41 -2.65 8.26 -1.08
C LEU A 41 -1.81 9.11 -0.10
N ILE A 42 -0.61 8.63 0.21
CA ILE A 42 0.39 9.37 1.00
C ILE A 42 1.76 9.44 0.31
N GLN A 43 1.99 8.64 -0.74
CA GLN A 43 3.22 8.66 -1.52
C GLN A 43 2.94 8.21 -2.95
N LEU A 44 3.52 8.89 -3.93
CA LEU A 44 3.41 8.58 -5.35
C LEU A 44 4.79 8.67 -6.01
N ASP A 45 5.22 7.60 -6.69
CA ASP A 45 6.52 7.50 -7.36
C ASP A 45 7.70 8.00 -6.49
N GLY A 46 7.71 7.55 -5.23
CA GLY A 46 8.75 7.90 -4.26
C GLY A 46 8.62 9.29 -3.61
N ARG A 47 7.65 10.11 -4.03
CA ARG A 47 7.42 11.46 -3.47
C ARG A 47 6.28 11.45 -2.46
N ALA A 48 6.50 12.04 -1.30
CA ALA A 48 5.45 12.19 -0.29
C ALA A 48 4.33 13.09 -0.81
N VAL A 49 3.09 12.67 -0.59
CA VAL A 49 1.87 13.41 -0.90
C VAL A 49 1.17 13.71 0.42
N LYS A 50 0.84 14.99 0.64
CA LYS A 50 0.03 15.37 1.81
C LYS A 50 -1.40 14.86 1.58
N PRO A 51 -1.97 14.04 2.48
CA PRO A 51 -3.35 13.60 2.35
C PRO A 51 -4.31 14.78 2.34
N GLU A 52 -5.28 14.74 1.44
CA GLU A 52 -6.34 15.73 1.31
C GLU A 52 -7.68 15.01 1.26
N GLU A 53 -8.64 15.51 2.04
CA GLU A 53 -9.97 14.90 2.12
C GLU A 53 -10.68 14.96 0.77
N GLY A 54 -11.25 13.83 0.34
CA GLY A 54 -11.96 13.73 -0.93
C GLY A 54 -11.07 13.66 -2.18
N LYS A 55 -9.74 13.61 -2.05
CA LYS A 55 -8.82 13.48 -3.20
C LYS A 55 -7.85 12.31 -3.04
N PHE A 56 -7.35 11.84 -4.17
CA PHE A 56 -6.33 10.79 -4.27
C PHE A 56 -6.62 9.58 -3.37
N TYR A 57 -7.80 8.99 -3.52
CA TYR A 57 -8.18 7.79 -2.82
C TYR A 57 -8.73 6.72 -3.76
N VAL A 58 -8.61 5.46 -3.36
CA VAL A 58 -9.19 4.31 -4.06
C VAL A 58 -9.90 3.39 -3.08
N MET A 59 -10.92 2.69 -3.57
CA MET A 59 -11.61 1.63 -2.84
C MET A 59 -11.87 0.47 -3.79
N PHE A 60 -11.43 -0.72 -3.38
CA PHE A 60 -11.71 -1.97 -4.09
C PHE A 60 -13.02 -2.55 -3.58
N LEU A 61 -13.93 -2.91 -4.48
CA LEU A 61 -15.26 -3.42 -4.18
C LEU A 61 -15.34 -4.90 -4.51
N ALA A 62 -16.04 -5.67 -3.68
CA ALA A 62 -16.27 -7.09 -3.93
C ALA A 62 -17.25 -7.30 -5.09
N GLU A 63 -18.19 -6.38 -5.25
CA GLU A 63 -19.18 -6.42 -6.32
C GLU A 63 -18.51 -6.25 -7.69
N GLU A 64 -18.64 -7.29 -8.52
CA GLU A 64 -18.12 -7.36 -9.89
C GLU A 64 -16.61 -7.10 -10.03
N ASN A 65 -15.84 -7.23 -8.95
CA ASN A 65 -14.42 -6.86 -8.87
C ASN A 65 -14.14 -5.46 -9.44
N ARG A 66 -14.92 -4.48 -8.99
CA ARG A 66 -14.77 -3.08 -9.40
C ARG A 66 -13.93 -2.29 -8.42
N PHE A 67 -13.20 -1.29 -8.90
CA PHE A 67 -12.65 -0.25 -8.04
C PHE A 67 -13.28 1.10 -8.37
N ALA A 68 -13.36 1.94 -7.35
CA ALA A 68 -13.74 3.34 -7.46
C ALA A 68 -12.64 4.19 -6.83
N GLY A 69 -12.46 5.41 -7.31
CA GLY A 69 -11.52 6.34 -6.73
C GLY A 69 -11.78 7.78 -7.14
N VAL A 70 -11.00 8.67 -6.57
CA VAL A 70 -10.91 10.07 -6.97
C VAL A 70 -9.45 10.43 -7.00
N GLY A 71 -8.99 11.09 -8.05
CA GLY A 71 -7.64 11.62 -8.11
C GLY A 71 -7.59 13.07 -7.58
N ALA A 72 -6.89 13.94 -8.29
CA ALA A 72 -6.82 15.38 -8.02
C ALA A 72 -8.18 16.06 -8.23
N CYS A 73 -8.91 15.66 -9.28
CA CYS A 73 -10.20 16.26 -9.60
C CYS A 73 -11.21 15.25 -10.15
N ASN A 74 -10.76 14.28 -10.94
CA ASN A 74 -11.64 13.35 -11.62
C ASN A 74 -11.97 12.13 -10.79
N ARG A 75 -13.17 11.62 -11.04
CA ARG A 75 -13.59 10.32 -10.50
C ARG A 75 -13.03 9.23 -11.39
N LEU A 76 -12.46 8.21 -10.77
CA LEU A 76 -11.84 7.05 -11.41
C LEU A 76 -12.70 5.82 -11.15
N MET A 77 -12.83 4.96 -12.14
CA MET A 77 -13.55 3.70 -12.01
C MET A 77 -13.02 2.66 -12.98
N GLY A 78 -13.09 1.40 -12.58
CA GLY A 78 -12.69 0.30 -13.45
C GLY A 78 -12.87 -1.04 -12.79
N LYS A 79 -12.29 -2.07 -13.39
CA LYS A 79 -12.22 -3.42 -12.82
C LYS A 79 -10.82 -3.70 -12.30
N TYR A 80 -10.71 -4.63 -11.37
CA TYR A 80 -9.45 -5.17 -10.91
C TYR A 80 -9.49 -6.69 -10.85
N GLU A 81 -8.32 -7.29 -10.86
CA GLU A 81 -8.12 -8.71 -10.60
C GLU A 81 -7.13 -8.85 -9.45
N THR A 82 -7.41 -9.74 -8.50
CA THR A 82 -6.50 -9.99 -7.38
C THR A 82 -6.44 -11.47 -7.05
N THR A 83 -5.31 -11.90 -6.46
CA THR A 83 -5.16 -13.24 -5.88
C THR A 83 -4.78 -13.16 -4.41
N ASP A 84 -4.95 -14.26 -3.68
CA ASP A 84 -4.54 -14.37 -2.27
C ASP A 84 -3.02 -14.24 -2.06
N LYS A 85 -2.24 -14.29 -3.15
CA LYS A 85 -0.77 -14.17 -3.14
C LYS A 85 -0.28 -12.73 -3.36
N GLY A 86 -1.18 -11.74 -3.42
CA GLY A 86 -0.81 -10.33 -3.56
C GLY A 86 -0.63 -9.83 -4.99
N ALA A 87 -0.94 -10.64 -6.01
CA ALA A 87 -1.08 -10.11 -7.36
C ALA A 87 -2.31 -9.20 -7.41
N LEU A 88 -2.18 -8.00 -7.99
CA LEU A 88 -3.25 -7.04 -8.20
C LEU A 88 -3.03 -6.34 -9.54
N ARG A 89 -3.99 -6.47 -10.44
CA ARG A 89 -4.00 -5.77 -11.72
C ARG A 89 -5.22 -4.89 -11.79
N ILE A 90 -5.03 -3.60 -12.04
CA ILE A 90 -6.11 -2.67 -12.32
C ILE A 90 -6.28 -2.64 -13.83
N GLY A 91 -7.49 -2.94 -14.30
CA GLY A 91 -7.84 -2.90 -15.71
C GLY A 91 -7.92 -1.46 -16.24
N PRO A 92 -8.42 -1.27 -17.48
CA PRO A 92 -8.59 0.06 -18.04
C PRO A 92 -9.40 0.98 -17.11
N ILE A 93 -8.85 2.16 -16.83
CA ILE A 93 -9.46 3.14 -15.94
C ILE A 93 -10.32 4.09 -16.78
N ALA A 94 -11.61 4.14 -16.47
CA ALA A 94 -12.47 5.22 -16.93
C ALA A 94 -12.37 6.39 -15.95
N SER A 95 -12.37 7.60 -16.50
CA SER A 95 -12.27 8.85 -15.74
C SER A 95 -13.27 9.88 -16.25
N THR A 96 -13.73 10.76 -15.36
CA THR A 96 -14.39 12.00 -15.80
C THR A 96 -13.39 12.92 -16.50
N MET A 97 -13.87 13.88 -17.30
CA MET A 97 -13.00 14.80 -18.06
C MET A 97 -13.13 16.25 -17.54
N MET A 98 -13.05 16.44 -16.23
CA MET A 98 -12.99 17.77 -15.62
C MET A 98 -11.57 18.32 -15.67
N ALA A 99 -11.44 19.57 -16.10
CA ALA A 99 -10.17 20.29 -16.11
C ALA A 99 -10.04 21.12 -14.83
N CYS A 100 -9.02 20.82 -14.02
CA CYS A 100 -8.76 21.47 -12.74
C CYS A 100 -7.26 21.70 -12.56
N PRO A 101 -6.81 22.57 -11.64
CA PRO A 101 -5.40 22.61 -11.26
C PRO A 101 -4.91 21.24 -10.78
N GLY A 102 -3.65 20.89 -11.07
CA GLY A 102 -3.05 19.64 -10.61
C GLY A 102 -3.19 18.42 -11.54
N MET A 103 -3.51 18.63 -12.83
CA MET A 103 -3.61 17.53 -13.81
C MET A 103 -2.34 16.70 -13.97
N GLU A 104 -1.15 17.26 -13.74
CA GLU A 104 0.10 16.47 -13.77
C GLU A 104 0.09 15.37 -12.70
N GLN A 105 -0.41 15.69 -11.50
CA GLN A 105 -0.51 14.73 -10.41
C GLN A 105 -1.66 13.73 -10.62
N GLU A 106 -2.75 14.17 -11.26
CA GLU A 106 -3.84 13.30 -11.74
C GLU A 106 -3.32 12.21 -12.69
N ASP A 107 -2.54 12.63 -13.69
CA ASP A 107 -1.99 11.74 -14.70
C ASP A 107 -0.99 10.77 -14.08
N ALA A 108 -0.11 11.26 -13.21
CA ALA A 108 0.85 10.42 -12.49
C ALA A 108 0.14 9.39 -11.61
N PHE A 109 -0.91 9.80 -10.91
CA PHE A 109 -1.71 8.92 -10.06
C PHE A 109 -2.39 7.81 -10.87
N THR A 110 -3.03 8.17 -11.99
CA THR A 110 -3.72 7.21 -12.85
C THR A 110 -2.72 6.22 -13.46
N LYS A 111 -1.57 6.69 -13.94
CA LYS A 111 -0.50 5.83 -14.47
C LYS A 111 0.06 4.86 -13.43
N ALA A 112 0.23 5.31 -12.18
CA ALA A 112 0.70 4.44 -11.10
C ALA A 112 -0.31 3.30 -10.81
N LEU A 113 -1.61 3.61 -10.85
CA LEU A 113 -2.67 2.59 -10.72
C LEU A 113 -2.62 1.59 -11.88
N GLU A 114 -2.53 2.06 -13.13
CA GLU A 114 -2.45 1.20 -14.32
C GLU A 114 -1.18 0.34 -14.36
N ALA A 115 -0.06 0.85 -13.85
CA ALA A 115 1.20 0.12 -13.76
C ALA A 115 1.24 -0.94 -12.64
N THR A 116 0.21 -1.00 -11.79
CA THR A 116 0.17 -1.93 -10.65
C THR A 116 0.03 -3.38 -11.13
N THR A 117 0.92 -4.23 -10.63
CA THR A 117 0.90 -5.69 -10.87
C THR A 117 0.80 -6.50 -9.58
N HIS A 118 1.26 -5.91 -8.47
CA HIS A 118 1.30 -6.53 -7.17
C HIS A 118 0.99 -5.48 -6.10
N TYR A 119 0.55 -5.95 -4.94
CA TYR A 119 0.47 -5.14 -3.74
C TYR A 119 1.08 -5.86 -2.56
N ASP A 120 1.51 -5.07 -1.58
CA ASP A 120 1.86 -5.55 -0.25
C ASP A 120 1.12 -4.72 0.81
N MET A 121 1.06 -5.26 2.02
CA MET A 121 0.42 -4.61 3.16
C MET A 121 1.35 -4.54 4.35
N ASP A 122 1.54 -3.33 4.87
CA ASP A 122 2.27 -3.06 6.11
C ASP A 122 1.33 -2.36 7.11
N GLY A 123 0.61 -3.16 7.89
CA GLY A 123 -0.33 -2.69 8.90
C GLY A 123 -1.50 -1.94 8.24
N PRO A 124 -1.67 -0.63 8.50
CA PRO A 124 -2.69 0.17 7.83
C PRO A 124 -2.25 0.65 6.43
N MET A 125 -1.11 0.19 5.92
CA MET A 125 -0.55 0.67 4.66
C MET A 125 -0.79 -0.32 3.52
N LEU A 126 -1.16 0.21 2.36
CA LEU A 126 -1.20 -0.52 1.09
C LEU A 126 -0.10 0.01 0.19
N LEU A 127 0.78 -0.88 -0.27
CA LEU A 127 1.87 -0.56 -1.18
C LEU A 127 1.52 -1.15 -2.54
N LEU A 128 1.49 -0.32 -3.58
CA LEU A 128 1.29 -0.77 -4.96
C LEU A 128 2.62 -0.84 -5.69
N LEU A 129 2.86 -1.97 -6.34
CA LEU A 129 4.12 -2.26 -7.04
C LEU A 129 3.87 -2.60 -8.52
N GLY A 130 4.80 -2.15 -9.36
CA GLY A 130 4.83 -2.40 -10.80
C GLY A 130 6.26 -2.53 -11.28
N ASP A 131 6.57 -3.57 -12.07
CA ASP A 131 7.91 -3.82 -12.60
C ASP A 131 9.03 -3.85 -11.54
N GLY A 132 8.71 -4.31 -10.33
CA GLY A 132 9.65 -4.35 -9.20
C GLY A 132 9.84 -3.01 -8.47
N GLU A 133 9.16 -1.95 -8.88
CA GLU A 133 9.22 -0.62 -8.28
C GLU A 133 7.97 -0.29 -7.46
N LEU A 134 8.15 0.52 -6.42
CA LEU A 134 7.05 1.07 -5.64
C LEU A 134 6.39 2.24 -6.39
N LYS A 135 5.13 2.08 -6.78
CA LYS A 135 4.38 3.08 -7.54
C LYS A 135 3.59 4.03 -6.63
N ALA A 136 2.94 3.49 -5.61
CA ALA A 136 2.16 4.28 -4.67
C ALA A 136 2.10 3.64 -3.28
N VAL A 137 1.97 4.49 -2.26
CA VAL A 137 1.68 4.07 -0.88
C VAL A 137 0.42 4.77 -0.42
N PHE A 138 -0.49 3.99 0.13
CA PHE A 138 -1.74 4.45 0.70
C PHE A 138 -1.82 4.08 2.17
N GLN A 139 -2.60 4.87 2.91
CA GLN A 139 -3.02 4.57 4.27
C GLN A 139 -4.52 4.29 4.28
N ALA A 140 -4.93 3.24 4.98
CA ALA A 140 -6.33 2.94 5.22
C ALA A 140 -6.99 4.06 6.03
N LYS A 141 -8.12 4.57 5.54
CA LYS A 141 -8.98 5.41 6.37
C LYS A 141 -9.69 4.56 7.44
N PRO A 142 -9.97 5.14 8.63
CA PRO A 142 -10.52 4.43 9.77
C PRO A 142 -11.83 3.67 9.49
#